data_AF-A0A5N0H0I7-F1
#
_entry.id   AF-A0A5N0H0I7-F1
#
_cell.length_a   1.000
_cell.length_b   1.000
_cell.length_c   1.000
_cell.angle_alpha   90.00
_cell.angle_beta   90.00
_cell.angle_gamma   90.00
#
_symmetry.space_group_name_H-M   'P 1'
#
loop_
_entity.id
_entity.type
_entity.pdbx_description
1 polymer ?
#
loop_
_entity_poly.entity_id
_entity_poly.type
_entity_poly.pdbx_seq_one_letter_code
_entity_poly.pdbx_strand_id
1 'polypeptide(L)'
;MGLTAGPVPPRVDATVKAGILDLIDHAVSHGWSARAACEVIGLDDTRAARWADRRAEDRLDDLTPGGHPVHGLLAWERQAIVALHAEWGERDRSHRKLAHRGNPPKVWRHAL
;
A
#
# COMPACT_ATOMS: atom_id res chain seq x y z
N MET A 1 -3.33 -7.38 18.15
CA MET A 1 -2.62 -6.86 16.96
C MET A 1 -3.67 -6.49 15.92
N GLY A 2 -3.88 -5.19 15.63
CA GLY A 2 -4.95 -4.66 14.76
C GLY A 2 -6.22 -4.39 15.59
N LEU A 3 -6.65 -3.15 15.83
CA LEU A 3 -6.97 -2.08 14.89
C LEU A 3 -6.29 -0.76 15.33
N THR A 4 -5.26 -0.32 14.61
CA THR A 4 -4.65 0.99 14.82
C THR A 4 -5.53 2.07 14.17
N ALA A 5 -6.66 2.34 14.79
CA ALA A 5 -7.44 3.55 14.54
C ALA A 5 -7.64 4.24 15.89
N GLY A 6 -6.53 4.59 16.54
CA GLY A 6 -6.57 5.68 17.52
C GLY A 6 -7.09 6.95 16.84
N PRO A 7 -7.49 7.98 17.61
CA PRO A 7 -8.03 9.23 17.08
C PRO A 7 -7.13 9.91 16.04
N VAL A 8 -5.82 9.66 16.05
CA VAL A 8 -4.91 10.17 15.02
C VAL A 8 -4.94 9.28 13.77
N PRO A 9 -5.43 9.78 12.61
CA PRO A 9 -5.51 9.00 11.39
C PRO A 9 -4.16 8.44 10.94
N PRO A 10 -4.10 7.32 10.19
CA PRO A 10 -2.85 6.72 9.73
C PRO A 10 -2.00 7.65 8.84
N ARG A 11 -2.64 8.53 8.07
CA ARG A 11 -1.98 9.51 7.18
C ARG A 11 -2.41 10.90 7.59
N VAL A 12 -1.44 11.73 7.93
CA VAL A 12 -1.58 13.15 8.24
C VAL A 12 -0.40 13.89 7.61
N ASP A 13 -0.61 15.12 7.15
CA ASP A 13 0.44 15.93 6.54
C ASP A 13 1.52 16.35 7.55
N ALA A 14 2.64 16.88 7.05
CA ALA A 14 3.78 17.26 7.86
C ALA A 14 3.46 18.33 8.91
N THR A 15 2.56 19.28 8.60
CA THR A 15 2.17 20.36 9.52
C THR A 15 1.45 19.77 10.73
N VAL A 16 0.50 18.85 10.49
CA VAL A 16 -0.21 18.17 11.58
C VAL A 16 0.73 17.33 12.43
N LYS A 17 1.70 16.62 11.80
CA LYS A 17 2.72 15.87 12.55
C LYS A 17 3.56 16.77 13.45
N ALA A 18 4.02 17.90 12.92
CA ALA A 18 4.81 18.86 13.68
C ALA A 18 4.03 19.37 14.89
N GLY A 19 2.77 19.81 14.70
CA GLY A 19 1.93 20.28 15.80
C GLY A 19 1.67 19.21 16.87
N ILE A 20 1.49 17.94 16.49
CA ILE A 20 1.35 16.84 17.45
C ILE A 20 2.65 16.64 18.25
N LEU A 21 3.81 16.68 17.60
CA LEU A 21 5.09 16.58 18.28
C LEU A 21 5.31 17.75 19.24
N ASP A 22 4.92 18.97 18.87
CA ASP A 22 5.02 20.14 19.73
C ASP A 22 4.14 20.01 20.98
N LEU A 23 2.94 19.43 20.85
CA LEU A 23 2.07 19.12 22.00
C LEU A 23 2.69 18.07 22.94
N ILE A 24 3.34 17.06 22.38
CA ILE A 24 4.05 16.04 23.16
C ILE A 24 5.25 16.68 23.88
N ASP A 25 6.07 17.46 23.17
CA ASP A 25 7.22 18.17 23.72
C ASP A 25 6.79 19.11 24.86
N HIS A 26 5.67 19.81 24.68
CA HIS A 26 5.07 20.64 25.72
C HIS A 26 4.66 19.82 26.95
N ALA A 27 3.98 18.68 26.79
CA ALA A 27 3.61 17.86 27.94
C ALA A 27 4.85 17.33 28.69
N VAL A 28 5.87 16.90 27.94
CA VAL A 28 7.14 16.42 28.50
C VAL A 28 7.86 17.52 29.26
N SER A 29 7.88 18.76 28.74
CA SER A 29 8.45 19.91 29.46
C SER A 29 7.72 20.23 30.76
N HIS A 30 6.48 19.74 30.93
CA HIS A 30 5.67 19.85 32.14
C HIS A 30 5.70 18.59 33.01
N GLY A 31 6.68 17.70 32.79
CA GLY A 31 6.96 16.55 33.66
C GLY A 31 6.19 15.28 33.29
N TRP A 32 5.48 15.26 32.16
CA TRP A 32 4.83 14.04 31.68
C TRP A 32 5.85 13.11 31.04
N SER A 33 5.60 11.80 31.11
CA SER A 33 6.32 10.88 30.22
C SER A 33 5.78 11.02 28.79
N ALA A 34 6.65 10.89 27.79
CA ALA A 34 6.25 10.93 26.38
C ALA A 34 5.17 9.88 26.06
N ARG A 35 5.28 8.70 26.69
CA ARG A 35 4.29 7.63 26.58
C ARG A 35 2.90 8.06 27.08
N ALA A 36 2.82 8.68 28.25
CA ALA A 36 1.54 9.16 28.80
C ALA A 36 0.92 10.27 27.92
N ALA A 37 1.74 11.18 27.38
CA ALA A 37 1.27 12.20 26.44
C ALA A 37 0.70 11.56 25.15
N CYS A 38 1.40 10.56 24.59
CA CYS A 38 0.95 9.81 23.42
C CYS A 38 -0.37 9.05 23.68
N GLU A 39 -0.51 8.42 24.86
CA GLU A 39 -1.74 7.73 25.25
C GLU A 39 -2.96 8.67 25.28
N VAL A 40 -2.82 9.88 25.83
CA VAL A 40 -3.91 10.89 25.86
C VAL A 40 -4.28 11.36 24.45
N ILE A 41 -3.29 11.58 23.59
CA ILE A 41 -3.50 11.97 22.19
C ILE A 41 -4.05 10.79 21.37
N GLY A 42 -3.93 9.55 21.87
CA GLY A 42 -4.29 8.34 21.15
C GLY A 42 -3.38 8.06 19.95
N LEU A 43 -2.09 8.40 20.09
CA LEU A 43 -1.02 8.10 19.15
C LEU A 43 -0.14 7.00 19.73
N ASP A 44 0.28 6.07 18.89
CA ASP A 44 1.28 5.07 19.28
C ASP A 44 2.65 5.74 19.53
N ASP A 45 3.30 5.42 20.65
CA ASP A 45 4.56 6.03 21.08
C ASP A 45 5.72 5.73 20.11
N THR A 46 5.75 4.53 19.52
CA THR A 46 6.75 4.20 18.49
C THR A 46 6.55 5.00 17.21
N ARG A 47 5.28 5.31 16.86
CA ARG A 47 4.95 6.19 15.72
C ARG A 47 5.39 7.63 16.00
N ALA A 48 5.15 8.13 17.21
CA ALA A 48 5.63 9.46 17.62
C ALA A 48 7.16 9.55 17.57
N ALA A 49 7.87 8.55 18.08
CA ALA A 49 9.33 8.48 18.04
C ALA A 49 9.87 8.53 16.59
N ARG A 50 9.30 7.74 15.67
CA ARG A 50 9.68 7.77 14.25
C ARG A 50 9.44 9.13 13.59
N TRP A 51 8.39 9.86 14.00
CA TRP A 51 8.17 11.22 13.51
C TRP A 51 9.19 12.19 14.09
N ALA A 52 9.55 12.05 15.37
CA ALA A 52 10.59 12.88 15.99
C ALA A 52 11.96 12.69 15.28
N ASP A 53 12.34 11.45 14.99
CA ASP A 53 13.56 11.14 14.21
C ASP A 53 13.51 11.83 12.82
N ARG A 54 12.36 11.74 12.15
CA ARG A 54 12.15 12.40 10.85
C ARG A 54 12.11 13.92 10.93
N ARG A 55 11.61 14.50 12.03
CA ARG A 55 11.63 15.96 12.29
C ARG A 55 13.06 16.45 12.41
N ALA A 56 13.94 15.69 13.07
CA ALA A 56 15.36 16.02 13.18
C ALA A 56 16.08 16.08 11.82
N GLU A 57 15.56 15.35 10.81
CA GLU A 57 16.06 15.36 9.43
C GLU A 57 15.27 16.29 8.48
N ASP A 58 14.28 17.04 8.95
CA ASP A 58 13.34 17.82 8.13
C ASP A 58 12.59 17.00 7.05
N ARG A 59 12.16 15.79 7.43
CA ARG A 59 11.56 14.79 6.53
C ARG A 59 10.20 14.28 7.01
N LEU A 60 9.35 15.17 7.54
CA LEU A 60 8.03 14.79 8.07
C LEU A 60 7.00 14.41 7.00
N ASP A 61 7.18 14.84 5.75
CA ASP A 61 6.30 14.52 4.64
C ASP A 61 6.28 13.03 4.31
N ASP A 62 5.09 12.44 4.23
CA ASP A 62 4.99 11.03 3.86
C ASP A 62 5.57 10.78 2.48
N LEU A 63 6.45 9.78 2.41
CA LEU A 63 6.96 9.31 1.13
C LEU A 63 5.85 8.65 0.33
N THR A 64 5.91 8.81 -0.99
CA THR A 64 5.00 8.13 -1.92
C THR A 64 5.04 6.61 -1.66
N PRO A 65 3.90 5.98 -1.35
CA PRO A 65 3.85 4.53 -1.17
C PRO A 65 4.30 3.80 -2.45
N GLY A 66 5.09 2.74 -2.29
CA GLY A 66 5.42 1.83 -3.39
C GLY A 66 6.39 2.38 -4.44
N GLY A 67 7.53 2.94 -4.00
CA GLY A 67 8.59 3.47 -4.87
C GLY A 67 9.16 2.47 -5.89
N HIS A 68 10.32 1.89 -5.62
CA HIS A 68 10.90 0.85 -6.48
C HIS A 68 10.49 -0.53 -5.96
N PRO A 69 9.42 -1.16 -6.48
CA PRO A 69 9.16 -2.54 -6.16
C PRO A 69 10.39 -3.37 -6.54
N VAL A 70 10.96 -4.07 -5.56
CA VAL A 70 12.13 -4.96 -5.75
C VAL A 70 11.85 -6.02 -6.83
N HIS A 71 10.58 -6.26 -7.11
CA HIS A 71 10.08 -7.18 -8.14
C HIS A 71 9.24 -6.45 -9.21
N GLY A 72 9.54 -5.18 -9.50
CA GLY A 72 8.90 -4.45 -10.57
C GLY A 72 9.32 -4.96 -11.94
N LEU A 73 8.39 -5.00 -12.89
CA LEU A 73 8.73 -5.35 -14.27
C LEU A 73 9.81 -4.40 -14.82
N LEU A 74 10.78 -4.97 -15.51
CA LEU A 74 11.75 -4.22 -16.29
C LEU A 74 11.09 -3.61 -17.53
N ALA A 75 11.71 -2.58 -18.11
CA ALA A 75 11.17 -1.92 -19.29
C ALA A 75 11.00 -2.89 -20.46
N TRP A 76 11.95 -3.80 -20.65
CA TRP A 76 11.90 -4.82 -21.69
C TRP A 76 10.83 -5.90 -21.39
N GLU A 77 10.61 -6.26 -20.12
CA GLU A 77 9.55 -7.21 -19.74
C GLU A 77 8.17 -6.63 -20.05
N ARG A 78 7.95 -5.34 -19.74
CA ARG A 78 6.73 -4.63 -20.15
C ARG A 78 6.54 -4.67 -21.66
N GLN A 79 7.60 -4.38 -22.42
CA GLN A 79 7.54 -4.40 -23.89
C GLN A 79 7.25 -5.80 -24.43
N ALA A 80 7.87 -6.85 -23.85
CA ALA A 80 7.64 -8.23 -24.24
C ALA A 80 6.18 -8.66 -23.96
N ILE A 81 5.61 -8.27 -22.82
CA ILE A 81 4.20 -8.53 -22.50
C ILE A 81 3.27 -7.83 -23.52
N VAL A 82 3.54 -6.56 -23.83
CA VAL A 82 2.74 -5.81 -24.81
C VAL A 82 2.85 -6.40 -26.21
N ALA A 83 4.06 -6.80 -26.63
CA ALA A 83 4.31 -7.43 -27.91
C ALA A 83 3.60 -8.79 -28.01
N LEU A 84 3.71 -9.63 -26.98
CA LEU A 84 3.01 -10.92 -26.90
C LEU A 84 1.50 -10.72 -26.97
N HIS A 85 0.95 -9.76 -26.23
CA HIS A 85 -0.48 -9.43 -26.29
C HIS A 85 -0.90 -8.96 -27.69
N ALA A 86 -0.11 -8.13 -28.35
CA ALA A 86 -0.40 -7.66 -29.69
C ALA A 86 -0.38 -8.81 -30.72
N GLU A 87 0.61 -9.69 -30.64
CA GLU A 87 0.76 -10.84 -31.53
C GLU A 87 -0.38 -11.85 -31.35
N TRP A 88 -0.79 -12.13 -30.12
CA TRP A 88 -1.78 -13.17 -29.81
C TRP A 88 -3.20 -12.64 -29.62
N GLY A 89 -3.40 -11.32 -29.66
CA GLY A 89 -4.66 -10.66 -29.29
C GLY A 89 -5.87 -11.09 -30.13
N GLU A 90 -5.69 -11.44 -31.40
CA GLU A 90 -6.78 -11.99 -32.23
C GLU A 90 -7.15 -13.43 -31.85
N ARG A 91 -6.14 -14.25 -31.52
CA ARG A 91 -6.33 -15.64 -31.07
C ARG A 91 -6.96 -15.68 -29.67
N ASP A 92 -6.56 -14.79 -28.76
CA ASP A 92 -7.19 -14.68 -27.45
C ASP A 92 -8.65 -14.24 -27.53
N ARG A 93 -8.97 -13.26 -28.41
CA ARG A 93 -10.35 -12.87 -28.72
C ARG A 93 -11.17 -14.04 -29.30
N SER A 94 -10.55 -14.94 -30.08
CA SER A 94 -11.20 -16.15 -30.58
C SER A 94 -11.53 -17.15 -29.46
N HIS A 95 -10.66 -17.29 -28.45
CA HIS A 95 -10.89 -18.11 -27.27
C HIS A 95 -12.04 -17.56 -26.41
N ARG A 96 -12.13 -16.23 -26.26
CA ARG A 96 -13.26 -15.56 -25.60
C ARG A 96 -14.58 -15.76 -26.34
N LYS A 97 -14.54 -15.83 -27.68
CA LYS A 97 -15.69 -16.21 -28.52
C LYS A 97 -16.07 -17.68 -28.40
N LEU A 98 -15.09 -18.58 -28.28
CA LEU A 98 -15.31 -20.02 -28.11
C LEU A 98 -15.79 -20.39 -26.69
N ALA A 99 -15.39 -19.66 -25.65
CA ALA A 99 -15.93 -19.83 -24.30
C ALA A 99 -17.41 -19.44 -24.20
N HIS A 100 -17.88 -18.54 -25.07
CA HIS A 100 -19.30 -18.12 -25.10
C HIS A 100 -20.22 -19.09 -25.87
N ARG A 101 -19.65 -19.97 -26.70
CA ARG A 101 -20.36 -21.09 -27.33
C ARG A 101 -19.98 -22.36 -26.60
N GLY A 102 -20.69 -22.65 -25.51
CA GLY A 102 -20.48 -23.84 -24.70
C GLY A 102 -20.20 -25.09 -25.54
N ASN A 103 -19.23 -25.89 -25.06
CA ASN A 103 -18.88 -27.19 -25.60
C ASN A 103 -20.16 -28.02 -25.87
N PRO A 104 -20.40 -28.57 -27.08
CA PRO A 104 -21.46 -29.55 -27.24
C PRO A 104 -21.12 -30.77 -26.37
N PRO A 105 -22.10 -31.41 -25.72
CA PRO A 105 -21.82 -32.58 -24.89
C PRO A 105 -21.17 -33.66 -25.76
N LYS A 106 -20.00 -34.13 -25.32
CA LYS A 106 -19.32 -35.29 -25.90
C LYS A 106 -20.25 -36.50 -25.80
N VAL A 107 -20.94 -36.84 -26.90
CA VAL A 107 -21.58 -38.14 -27.03
C VAL A 107 -20.48 -39.17 -27.34
N TRP A 108 -20.12 -39.96 -26.34
CA TRP A 108 -19.30 -41.15 -26.55
C TRP A 108 -20.14 -42.18 -27.28
N ARG A 109 -19.93 -42.35 -28.59
CA ARG A 109 -20.47 -43.48 -29.33
C ARG A 109 -19.35 -44.52 -29.45
N HIS A 110 -19.53 -45.64 -28.75
CA HIS A 110 -18.66 -46.81 -28.74
C HIS A 110 -18.45 -47.40 -30.14
N ALA A 111 -17.26 -47.95 -30.37
CA ALA A 111 -17.03 -49.00 -31.36
C ALA A 111 -16.01 -50.00 -30.78
N LEU A 112 -16.53 -51.04 -30.13
CA LEU A 112 -16.30 -52.46 -30.43
C LEU A 112 -17.49 -53.24 -29.84
#